data_AF-A0AAD9V7C8-F1
#
_entry.id   AF-A0AAD9V7C8-F1
#
_cell.length_a   1.000
_cell.length_b   1.000
_cell.length_c   1.000
_cell.angle_alpha   90.00
_cell.angle_beta   90.00
_cell.angle_gamma   90.00
#
_symmetry.space_group_name_H-M   'P 1'
#
loop_
_entity.id
_entity.type
_entity.pdbx_description
1 polymer ?
#
loop_
_entity_poly.entity_id
_entity_poly.type
_entity_poly.pdbx_seq_one_letter_code
_entity_poly.pdbx_strand_id
1 'polypeptide(L)'
;MAKEVLWAKLRPTRLPRGFSSIISGVICHPPSAPDSQMQDHLLKCLSSIESQNPNCGILPVGDLNHLNEATLKSNFHLKQIIHFPTRGKSFLDRILTNIKEIYDKVIERPRIGLSDHSSVEIQPKLRAKPSQLKKTIISRDLRPSEKHAMQIYLENVHVPRPLDTVETCAEKVSPFENIINMGLDFIIPVRSKTIH
;
A
#
# COMPACT_ATOMS: atom_id res chain seq x y z
N MET A 1 -3.53 1.69 42.89
CA MET A 1 -3.14 0.82 41.77
C MET A 1 -1.97 1.45 41.06
N ALA A 2 -0.98 0.67 40.67
CA ALA A 2 0.14 1.14 39.86
C ALA A 2 -0.31 1.32 38.40
N LYS A 3 0.32 2.24 37.67
CA LYS A 3 0.18 2.36 36.22
C LYS A 3 0.81 1.15 35.54
N GLU A 4 0.14 0.59 34.53
CA GLU A 4 0.65 -0.56 33.79
C GLU A 4 0.67 -0.23 32.29
N VAL A 5 1.83 -0.41 31.67
CA VAL A 5 2.03 -0.22 30.23
C VAL A 5 2.86 -1.37 29.70
N LEU A 6 2.33 -2.08 28.70
CA LEU A 6 3.02 -3.18 28.04
C LEU A 6 3.12 -2.91 26.54
N TRP A 7 4.32 -2.95 25.99
CA TRP A 7 4.58 -2.76 24.56
C TRP A 7 4.92 -4.09 23.89
N ALA A 8 4.36 -4.30 22.71
CA ALA A 8 4.64 -5.45 21.86
C ALA A 8 5.00 -4.99 20.45
N LYS A 9 6.09 -5.54 19.91
CA LYS A 9 6.48 -5.35 18.51
C LYS A 9 5.89 -6.45 17.65
N LEU A 10 5.02 -6.06 16.72
CA LEU A 10 4.33 -6.92 15.79
C LEU A 10 4.95 -6.80 14.40
N ARG A 11 5.23 -7.93 13.76
CA ARG A 11 5.73 -8.00 12.39
C ARG A 11 4.92 -9.02 11.58
N PRO A 12 3.66 -8.72 11.25
CA PRO A 12 2.83 -9.61 10.44
C PRO A 12 3.50 -9.89 9.09
N THR A 13 3.21 -11.06 8.51
CA THR A 13 3.76 -11.50 7.21
C THR A 13 3.57 -10.46 6.10
N ARG A 14 2.50 -9.65 6.20
CA ARG A 14 2.21 -8.55 5.28
C ARG A 14 2.04 -7.25 6.07
N LEU A 15 3.09 -6.44 6.08
CA LEU A 15 3.04 -5.09 6.61
C LEU A 15 2.47 -4.09 5.59
N PRO A 16 1.84 -3.01 6.06
CA PRO A 16 1.49 -1.88 5.20
C PRO A 16 2.75 -1.28 4.56
N ARG A 17 2.62 -0.80 3.32
CA ARG A 17 3.75 -0.16 2.63
C ARG A 17 4.22 1.07 3.42
N GLY A 18 5.53 1.25 3.49
CA GLY A 18 6.15 2.37 4.19
C GLY A 18 6.41 2.12 5.68
N PHE A 19 5.92 1.02 6.25
CA PHE A 19 6.11 0.71 7.67
C PHE A 19 7.04 -0.47 7.91
N SER A 20 7.95 -0.34 8.87
CA SER A 20 8.95 -1.36 9.22
C SER A 20 8.42 -2.43 10.17
N SER A 21 7.47 -2.05 11.03
CA SER A 21 6.81 -2.87 12.04
C SER A 21 5.58 -2.14 12.60
N ILE A 22 4.76 -2.83 13.38
CA ILE A 22 3.68 -2.22 14.15
C ILE A 22 4.00 -2.41 15.63
N ILE A 23 4.02 -1.33 16.40
CA ILE A 23 4.24 -1.35 17.84
C ILE A 23 2.90 -1.10 18.53
N SER A 24 2.38 -2.12 19.20
CA SER A 24 1.15 -2.03 19.98
C SER A 24 1.47 -1.82 21.44
N GLY A 25 0.76 -0.93 22.12
CA GLY A 25 0.93 -0.68 23.55
C GLY A 25 -0.40 -0.84 24.27
N VAL A 26 -0.48 -1.69 25.28
CA VAL A 26 -1.64 -1.76 26.17
C VAL A 26 -1.37 -0.85 27.37
N ILE A 27 -2.25 0.12 27.60
CA ILE A 27 -2.13 1.13 28.65
C ILE A 27 -3.32 0.98 29.61
N CYS A 28 -3.02 0.89 30.90
CA CYS A 28 -3.98 1.00 31.97
C CYS A 28 -3.61 2.21 32.83
N HIS A 29 -4.39 3.30 32.72
CA HIS A 29 -4.25 4.49 33.55
C HIS A 29 -5.29 4.48 34.67
N PRO A 30 -4.91 4.27 35.94
CA PRO A 30 -5.86 4.26 37.03
C PRO A 30 -6.55 5.63 37.21
N PRO A 31 -7.87 5.67 37.54
CA PRO A 31 -8.60 6.94 37.69
C PRO A 31 -8.04 7.88 38.75
N SER A 32 -7.36 7.33 39.76
CA SER A 32 -6.77 8.06 40.88
C SER A 32 -5.29 8.39 40.69
N ALA A 33 -4.66 7.96 39.59
CA ALA A 33 -3.25 8.20 39.34
C ALA A 33 -3.02 9.60 38.75
N PRO A 34 -1.90 10.28 39.09
CA PRO A 34 -1.58 11.57 38.49
C PRO A 34 -1.32 11.46 36.98
N ASP A 35 -2.05 12.24 36.18
CA ASP A 35 -1.93 12.27 34.72
C ASP A 35 -0.52 12.60 34.23
N SER A 36 0.16 13.56 34.88
CA SER A 36 1.50 14.01 34.49
C SER A 36 2.52 12.87 34.49
N GLN A 37 2.50 12.01 35.51
CA GLN A 37 3.42 10.88 35.59
C GLN A 37 3.18 9.82 34.52
N MET A 38 1.92 9.66 34.10
CA MET A 38 1.58 8.74 33.01
C MET A 38 1.98 9.36 31.65
N GLN A 39 1.66 10.64 31.43
CA GLN A 39 2.06 11.36 30.22
C GLN A 39 3.57 11.35 30.02
N ASP A 40 4.35 11.71 31.03
CA ASP A 40 5.82 11.72 30.95
C ASP A 40 6.39 10.34 30.64
N HIS A 41 5.77 9.29 31.20
CA HIS A 41 6.17 7.92 30.94
C HIS A 41 5.87 7.52 29.49
N LEU A 42 4.66 7.79 29.00
CA LEU A 42 4.26 7.49 27.63
C LEU A 42 5.07 8.29 26.60
N LEU A 43 5.35 9.57 26.87
CA LEU A 43 6.23 10.40 26.03
C LEU A 43 7.62 9.76 25.90
N LYS A 44 8.25 9.39 27.02
CA LYS A 44 9.57 8.73 27.02
C LYS A 44 9.54 7.40 26.28
N CYS A 45 8.50 6.57 26.50
CA CYS A 45 8.35 5.29 25.81
C CYS A 45 8.21 5.48 24.30
N LEU A 46 7.32 6.36 23.85
CA LEU A 46 7.06 6.60 22.44
C LEU A 46 8.28 7.20 21.73
N SER A 47 8.99 8.16 22.36
CA SER A 47 10.25 8.69 21.82
C SER A 47 11.31 7.60 21.68
N SER A 48 11.44 6.71 22.66
CA SER A 48 12.34 5.56 22.57
C SER A 48 11.93 4.57 21.47
N ILE A 49 10.62 4.33 21.31
CA ILE A 49 10.08 3.42 20.29
C ILE A 49 10.37 3.95 18.89
N GLU A 50 10.11 5.23 18.61
CA GLU A 50 10.39 5.84 17.30
C GLU A 50 11.88 5.84 16.99
N SER A 51 12.73 6.13 17.98
CA SER A 51 14.19 6.09 17.83
C SER A 51 14.70 4.69 17.47
N GLN A 52 14.17 3.64 18.11
CA GLN A 52 14.62 2.26 17.89
C GLN A 52 13.94 1.59 16.69
N ASN A 53 12.80 2.09 16.23
CA ASN A 53 12.00 1.50 15.17
C ASN A 53 11.59 2.57 14.15
N PRO A 54 12.52 3.00 13.27
CA PRO A 54 12.22 3.99 12.24
C PRO A 54 11.02 3.55 11.38
N ASN A 55 10.14 4.50 11.07
CA ASN A 55 8.92 4.27 10.28
C ASN A 55 8.03 3.14 10.85
N CYS A 56 7.90 3.01 12.17
CA CYS A 56 6.94 2.07 12.74
C CYS A 56 5.53 2.66 12.77
N GLY A 57 4.53 1.79 12.60
CA GLY A 57 3.16 2.12 12.94
C GLY A 57 2.98 1.96 14.45
N ILE A 58 2.33 2.91 15.12
CA ILE A 58 2.13 2.89 16.57
C ILE A 58 0.64 2.75 16.85
N LEU A 59 0.29 1.88 17.79
CA LEU A 59 -1.08 1.59 18.21
C LEU A 59 -1.19 1.48 19.74
N PRO A 60 -1.15 2.59 20.50
CA PRO A 60 -1.47 2.57 21.92
C PRO A 60 -2.98 2.39 22.11
N VAL A 61 -3.35 1.42 22.94
CA VAL A 61 -4.73 1.00 23.24
C VAL A 61 -4.94 0.82 24.73
N GLY A 62 -6.15 1.07 25.21
CA GLY A 62 -6.57 0.70 26.57
C GLY A 62 -7.39 1.77 27.27
N ASP A 63 -7.59 1.59 28.56
CA ASP A 63 -8.33 2.51 29.42
C ASP A 63 -7.41 3.65 29.87
N LEU A 64 -7.62 4.82 29.29
CA LEU A 64 -6.87 6.03 29.59
C LEU A 64 -7.63 6.95 30.55
N ASN A 65 -8.84 6.58 30.97
CA ASN A 65 -9.70 7.39 31.85
C ASN A 65 -9.74 8.88 31.43
N HIS A 66 -9.15 9.76 32.24
CA HIS A 66 -9.15 11.21 32.02
C HIS A 66 -7.86 11.76 31.41
N LEU A 67 -6.91 10.89 31.03
CA LEU A 67 -5.60 11.29 30.55
C LEU A 67 -5.71 12.22 29.34
N ASN A 68 -5.12 13.42 29.46
CA ASN A 68 -5.04 14.34 28.34
C ASN A 68 -4.05 13.81 27.28
N GLU A 69 -4.56 13.51 26.10
CA GLU A 69 -3.81 12.91 24.99
C GLU A 69 -3.31 13.93 23.94
N ALA A 70 -3.53 15.23 24.16
CA ALA A 70 -3.18 16.27 23.18
C ALA A 70 -1.71 16.25 22.78
N THR A 71 -0.80 16.23 23.76
CA THR A 71 0.65 16.20 23.52
C THR A 71 1.12 14.92 22.83
N LEU A 72 0.52 13.78 23.18
CA LEU A 72 0.83 12.49 22.54
C LEU A 72 0.40 12.51 21.07
N LYS A 73 -0.80 13.05 20.79
CA LYS A 73 -1.30 13.20 19.43
C LYS A 73 -0.46 14.14 18.58
N SER A 74 -0.05 15.29 19.14
CA SER A 74 0.75 16.26 18.39
C SER A 74 2.16 15.75 18.09
N ASN A 75 2.84 15.18 19.08
CA ASN A 75 4.26 14.83 18.96
C ASN A 75 4.50 13.59 18.10
N PHE A 76 3.56 12.64 18.11
CA PHE A 76 3.70 11.33 17.45
C PHE A 76 2.68 11.13 16.32
N HIS A 77 2.03 12.21 15.89
CA HIS A 77 1.00 12.21 14.83
C HIS A 77 -0.13 11.19 15.06
N LEU A 78 -0.48 10.95 16.32
CA LEU A 78 -1.51 9.96 16.68
C LEU A 78 -2.91 10.55 16.48
N LYS A 79 -3.82 9.71 15.98
CA LYS A 79 -5.25 10.01 15.87
C LYS A 79 -6.02 9.08 16.78
N GLN A 80 -6.97 9.64 17.53
CA GLN A 80 -7.99 8.83 18.23
C GLN A 80 -9.03 8.35 17.22
N ILE A 81 -9.37 7.06 17.27
CA ILE A 81 -10.25 6.43 16.28
C ILE A 81 -11.51 5.80 16.87
N ILE A 82 -11.61 5.68 18.20
CA ILE A 82 -12.88 5.39 18.87
C ILE A 82 -13.80 6.60 18.75
N HIS A 83 -15.06 6.36 18.41
CA HIS A 83 -16.08 7.39 18.15
C HIS A 83 -17.42 7.05 18.82
N PHE A 84 -17.42 6.13 19.78
CA PHE A 84 -18.55 5.76 20.61
C PHE A 84 -18.08 5.64 22.08
N PRO A 85 -18.98 5.86 23.06
CA PRO A 85 -18.62 5.67 24.47
C PRO A 85 -18.35 4.20 24.75
N THR A 86 -17.35 3.92 25.58
CA THR A 86 -16.94 2.55 25.90
C THR A 86 -17.34 2.14 27.31
N ARG A 87 -17.80 3.08 28.15
CA ARG A 87 -18.38 2.79 29.47
C ARG A 87 -19.57 3.72 29.73
N GLY A 88 -20.79 3.19 29.61
CA GLY A 88 -22.01 3.99 29.73
C GLY A 88 -22.03 5.12 28.69
N LYS A 89 -21.93 6.38 29.15
CA LYS A 89 -21.84 7.57 28.27
C LYS A 89 -20.42 8.14 28.13
N SER A 90 -19.45 7.50 28.77
CA SER A 90 -18.06 7.97 28.85
C SER A 90 -17.19 7.29 27.81
N PHE A 91 -16.27 8.06 27.24
CA PHE A 91 -15.22 7.54 26.38
C PHE A 91 -13.95 7.44 27.24
N LEU A 92 -13.71 6.29 27.87
CA LEU A 92 -12.53 6.09 28.73
C LEU A 92 -11.45 5.32 27.99
N ASP A 93 -11.87 4.37 27.16
CA ASP A 93 -10.98 3.61 26.31
C ASP A 93 -10.57 4.44 25.09
N ARG A 94 -9.30 4.27 24.71
CA ARG A 94 -8.65 5.00 23.62
C ARG A 94 -7.96 4.01 22.72
N ILE A 95 -8.07 4.25 21.41
CA ILE A 95 -7.16 3.68 20.41
C ILE A 95 -6.52 4.85 19.68
N LEU A 96 -5.23 5.04 19.93
CA LEU A 96 -4.42 6.06 19.29
C LEU A 96 -3.61 5.42 18.17
N THR A 97 -3.47 6.08 17.02
CA THR A 97 -2.62 5.54 15.95
C THR A 97 -2.15 6.58 14.94
N ASN A 98 -0.92 6.45 14.46
CA ASN A 98 -0.35 7.21 13.34
C ASN A 98 -0.64 6.56 11.96
N ILE A 99 -1.33 5.41 11.96
CA ILE A 99 -1.64 4.62 10.75
C ILE A 99 -3.14 4.38 10.59
N LYS A 100 -3.98 5.34 10.99
CA LYS A 100 -5.44 5.23 10.90
C LYS A 100 -5.92 4.78 9.53
N GLU A 101 -5.25 5.21 8.47
CA GLU A 101 -5.63 5.01 7.08
C GLU A 101 -5.60 3.54 6.67
N ILE A 102 -4.87 2.67 7.38
CA ILE A 102 -4.80 1.24 7.10
C ILE A 102 -5.89 0.43 7.80
N TYR A 103 -6.60 1.02 8.76
CA TYR A 103 -7.63 0.34 9.55
C TYR A 103 -9.03 0.74 9.09
N ASP A 104 -9.96 -0.21 9.13
CA ASP A 104 -11.38 0.05 8.94
C ASP A 104 -11.97 0.80 10.14
N LYS A 105 -13.24 1.19 10.00
CA LYS A 105 -13.97 1.85 11.08
C LYS A 105 -13.99 0.94 12.31
N VAL A 106 -13.69 1.52 13.47
CA VAL A 106 -13.73 0.83 14.76
C VAL A 106 -15.16 0.33 15.04
N ILE A 107 -15.27 -0.90 15.55
CA ILE A 107 -16.55 -1.56 15.82
C ILE A 107 -16.72 -1.72 17.32
N GLU A 108 -17.86 -1.28 17.85
CA GLU A 108 -18.26 -1.59 19.22
C GLU A 108 -18.73 -3.04 19.28
N ARG A 109 -18.22 -3.78 20.26
CA ARG A 109 -18.59 -5.16 20.54
C ARG A 109 -19.21 -5.27 21.93
N PRO A 110 -20.04 -6.31 22.16
CA PRO A 110 -20.62 -6.54 23.47
C PRO A 110 -19.57 -6.60 24.58
N ARG A 111 -20.00 -6.23 25.79
CA ARG A 111 -19.20 -6.37 27.01
C ARG A 111 -18.83 -7.85 27.21
N ILE A 112 -17.62 -8.09 27.69
CA ILE A 112 -17.15 -9.44 28.00
C ILE A 112 -17.39 -9.72 29.49
N GLY A 113 -18.09 -10.82 29.78
CA GLY A 113 -18.37 -11.27 31.14
C GLY A 113 -19.13 -10.22 31.95
N LEU A 114 -18.58 -9.87 33.11
CA LEU A 114 -19.15 -8.88 34.04
C LEU A 114 -18.59 -7.46 33.86
N SER A 115 -17.80 -7.22 32.80
CA SER A 115 -17.26 -5.90 32.52
C SER A 115 -18.38 -4.89 32.26
N ASP A 116 -18.24 -3.69 32.80
CA ASP A 116 -19.08 -2.55 32.45
C ASP A 116 -18.53 -1.75 31.25
N HIS A 117 -17.35 -2.13 30.74
CA HIS A 117 -16.79 -1.60 29.49
C HIS A 117 -17.21 -2.45 28.27
N SER A 118 -17.65 -1.77 27.22
CA SER A 118 -17.84 -2.35 25.88
C SER A 118 -16.50 -2.79 25.31
N SER A 119 -16.50 -3.91 24.59
CA SER A 119 -15.31 -4.37 23.89
C SER A 119 -15.14 -3.59 22.59
N VAL A 120 -13.91 -3.43 22.13
CA VAL A 120 -13.60 -2.65 20.93
C VAL A 120 -12.84 -3.52 19.94
N GLU A 121 -13.28 -3.52 18.69
CA GLU A 121 -12.62 -4.23 17.61
C GLU A 121 -12.15 -3.26 16.52
N ILE A 122 -10.94 -3.49 16.03
CA ILE A 122 -10.36 -2.81 14.88
C ILE A 122 -9.82 -3.84 13.90
N GLN A 123 -10.14 -3.67 12.62
CA GLN A 123 -9.69 -4.56 11.56
C GLN A 123 -8.81 -3.80 10.56
N PRO A 124 -7.76 -4.42 10.01
CA PRO A 124 -7.03 -3.83 8.90
C PRO A 124 -7.93 -3.83 7.65
N LYS A 125 -7.85 -2.75 6.86
CA LYS A 125 -8.53 -2.66 5.57
C LYS A 125 -8.12 -3.82 4.69
N LEU A 126 -9.12 -4.47 4.09
CA LEU A 126 -8.88 -5.42 3.02
C LEU A 126 -8.14 -4.69 1.90
N ARG A 127 -6.89 -5.08 1.66
CA ARG A 127 -6.17 -4.60 0.50
C ARG A 127 -6.96 -5.06 -0.73
N ALA A 128 -7.43 -4.12 -1.53
CA ALA A 128 -7.93 -4.47 -2.86
C ALA A 128 -6.86 -5.36 -3.50
N LYS A 129 -7.26 -6.56 -3.93
CA LYS A 129 -6.37 -7.40 -4.72
C LYS A 129 -5.87 -6.48 -5.84
N PRO A 130 -4.55 -6.38 -6.09
CA PRO A 130 -4.08 -5.64 -7.24
C PRO A 130 -4.92 -6.15 -8.40
N SER A 131 -5.61 -5.23 -9.07
CA SER A 131 -6.44 -5.56 -10.20
C SER A 131 -5.57 -6.41 -11.11
N GLN A 132 -5.88 -7.70 -11.23
CA GLN A 132 -5.25 -8.58 -12.22
C GLN A 132 -5.81 -8.20 -13.60
N LEU A 133 -5.80 -6.91 -13.93
CA LEU A 133 -6.00 -6.43 -15.29
C LEU A 133 -4.80 -6.94 -16.06
N LYS A 134 -4.97 -8.15 -16.61
CA LYS A 134 -4.06 -8.75 -17.59
C LYS A 134 -3.83 -7.69 -18.65
N LYS A 135 -2.63 -7.12 -18.69
CA LYS A 135 -2.25 -6.22 -19.77
C LYS A 135 -1.64 -7.07 -20.86
N THR A 136 -2.33 -7.18 -21.99
CA THR A 136 -1.77 -7.76 -23.20
C THR A 136 -0.96 -6.68 -23.90
N ILE A 137 0.35 -6.86 -23.97
CA ILE A 137 1.24 -6.01 -24.77
C ILE A 137 1.45 -6.69 -26.12
N ILE A 138 1.20 -5.95 -27.19
CA ILE A 138 1.44 -6.35 -28.57
C ILE A 138 2.71 -5.62 -29.03
N SER A 139 3.74 -6.36 -29.43
CA SER A 139 5.05 -5.78 -29.80
C SER A 139 5.79 -6.65 -30.82
N ARG A 140 6.67 -6.03 -31.62
CA ARG A 140 7.66 -6.73 -32.45
C ARG A 140 8.98 -6.81 -31.69
N ASP A 141 9.76 -7.85 -31.97
CA ASP A 141 11.07 -8.04 -31.34
C ASP A 141 12.12 -7.13 -31.99
N LEU A 142 12.58 -6.12 -31.27
CA LEU A 142 13.52 -5.11 -31.77
C LEU A 142 14.95 -5.33 -31.28
N ARG A 143 15.31 -6.55 -30.88
CA ARG A 143 16.69 -6.91 -30.52
C ARG A 143 17.64 -6.65 -31.70
N PRO A 144 18.93 -6.33 -31.45
CA PRO A 144 19.89 -6.03 -32.51
C PRO A 144 20.00 -7.11 -33.59
N SER A 145 19.90 -8.39 -33.22
CA SER A 145 19.91 -9.51 -34.17
C SER A 145 18.75 -9.47 -35.16
N GLU A 146 17.54 -9.20 -34.67
CA GLU A 146 16.34 -9.17 -35.49
C GLU A 146 16.31 -7.92 -36.39
N LYS A 147 16.79 -6.78 -35.87
CA LYS A 147 16.99 -5.57 -36.66
C LYS A 147 18.00 -5.79 -37.78
N HIS A 148 19.10 -6.48 -37.49
CA HIS A 148 20.11 -6.80 -38.49
C HIS A 148 19.58 -7.75 -39.57
N ALA A 149 18.78 -8.75 -39.18
CA ALA A 149 18.10 -9.62 -40.15
C ALA A 149 17.13 -8.83 -41.06
N MET A 150 16.39 -7.86 -40.51
CA MET A 150 15.53 -6.97 -41.30
C MET A 150 16.35 -6.08 -42.24
N GLN A 151 17.51 -5.59 -41.80
CA GLN A 151 18.42 -4.83 -42.66
C GLN A 151 18.89 -5.68 -43.84
N ILE A 152 19.36 -6.91 -43.59
CA ILE A 152 19.78 -7.85 -44.65
C ILE A 152 18.62 -8.10 -45.63
N TYR A 153 17.40 -8.28 -45.13
CA TYR A 153 16.24 -8.43 -46.00
C TYR A 153 16.02 -7.21 -46.89
N LEU A 154 16.05 -6.00 -46.35
CA LEU A 154 15.85 -4.77 -47.11
C LEU A 154 16.97 -4.53 -48.15
N GLU A 155 18.20 -4.95 -47.85
CA GLU A 155 19.33 -4.86 -48.78
C GLU A 155 19.21 -5.84 -49.96
N ASN A 156 18.57 -6.99 -49.74
CA ASN A 156 18.49 -8.07 -50.73
C ASN A 156 17.14 -8.21 -51.42
N VAL A 157 16.08 -7.56 -50.90
CA VAL A 157 14.74 -7.69 -51.45
C VAL A 157 14.68 -7.05 -52.84
N HIS A 158 14.26 -7.83 -53.82
CA HIS A 158 14.03 -7.31 -55.16
C HIS A 158 12.74 -6.50 -55.16
N VAL A 159 12.88 -5.20 -55.34
CA VAL A 159 11.74 -4.31 -55.53
C VAL A 159 11.18 -4.57 -56.94
N PRO A 160 9.95 -5.07 -57.09
CA PRO A 160 9.41 -5.51 -58.37
C PRO A 160 9.36 -4.35 -59.39
N ARG A 161 9.72 -4.65 -60.65
CA ARG A 161 9.47 -3.80 -61.83
C ARG A 161 8.04 -3.23 -61.95
N PRO A 162 6.98 -3.82 -61.37
CA PRO A 162 5.69 -3.15 -61.21
C PRO A 162 5.74 -1.71 -60.66
N LEU A 163 6.73 -1.35 -59.84
CA LEU A 163 6.92 0.06 -59.44
C LEU A 163 7.38 0.96 -60.59
N ASP A 164 7.92 0.39 -61.68
CA ASP A 164 8.35 1.11 -62.88
C ASP A 164 7.22 1.21 -63.92
N THR A 165 6.25 0.30 -63.91
CA THR A 165 5.14 0.23 -64.90
C THR A 165 3.87 1.01 -64.49
N VAL A 166 3.81 1.48 -63.25
CA VAL A 166 2.66 2.20 -62.70
C VAL A 166 2.91 3.70 -62.83
N GLU A 167 1.96 4.45 -63.40
CA GLU A 167 2.18 5.87 -63.74
C GLU A 167 2.08 6.81 -62.54
N THR A 168 1.26 6.46 -61.54
CA THR A 168 1.00 7.36 -60.39
C THR A 168 1.74 6.93 -59.13
N CYS A 169 2.17 7.90 -58.33
CA CYS A 169 2.80 7.62 -57.03
C CYS A 169 1.87 6.88 -56.06
N ALA A 170 0.55 7.15 -56.11
CA ALA A 170 -0.42 6.55 -55.21
C ALA A 170 -0.52 5.02 -55.39
N GLU A 171 -0.48 4.56 -56.63
CA GLU A 171 -0.58 3.13 -56.96
C GLU A 171 0.71 2.36 -56.65
N LYS A 172 1.85 3.06 -56.53
CA LYS A 172 3.15 2.47 -56.13
C LYS A 172 3.28 2.20 -54.63
N VAL A 173 2.49 2.89 -53.80
CA VAL A 173 2.56 2.78 -52.34
C VAL A 173 2.19 1.36 -51.87
N SER A 174 1.09 0.80 -52.38
CA SER A 174 0.61 -0.51 -51.91
C SER A 174 1.59 -1.67 -52.17
N PRO A 175 2.17 -1.83 -53.37
CA PRO A 175 3.19 -2.86 -53.61
C PRO A 175 4.42 -2.69 -52.72
N PHE A 176 4.85 -1.44 -52.48
CA PHE A 176 6.00 -1.15 -51.63
C PHE A 176 5.72 -1.48 -50.15
N GLU A 177 4.56 -1.08 -49.64
CA GLU A 177 4.12 -1.42 -48.28
C GLU A 177 4.00 -2.93 -48.09
N ASN A 178 3.50 -3.66 -49.11
CA ASN A 178 3.39 -5.12 -49.05
C ASN A 178 4.76 -5.80 -48.89
N ILE A 179 5.80 -5.30 -49.56
CA ILE A 179 7.17 -5.82 -49.43
C ILE A 179 7.67 -5.59 -48.00
N ILE A 180 7.52 -4.37 -47.49
CA ILE A 180 7.95 -4.04 -46.12
C ILE A 180 7.19 -4.89 -45.10
N ASN A 181 5.86 -4.97 -45.22
CA ASN A 181 5.03 -5.73 -44.30
C ASN A 181 5.36 -7.22 -44.32
N MET A 182 5.66 -7.78 -45.50
CA MET A 182 6.09 -9.18 -45.61
C MET A 182 7.41 -9.42 -44.88
N GLY A 183 8.40 -8.53 -45.03
CA GLY A 183 9.65 -8.60 -44.27
C GLY A 183 9.42 -8.46 -42.76
N LEU A 184 8.60 -7.50 -42.35
CA LEU A 184 8.26 -7.28 -40.95
C LEU A 184 7.58 -8.51 -40.34
N ASP A 185 6.63 -9.11 -41.03
CA ASP A 185 5.85 -10.25 -40.49
C ASP A 185 6.65 -11.56 -40.50
N PHE A 186 7.58 -11.73 -41.43
CA PHE A 186 8.44 -12.91 -41.46
C PHE A 186 9.58 -12.83 -40.44
N ILE A 187 10.25 -11.68 -40.34
CA ILE A 187 11.49 -11.53 -39.57
C ILE A 187 11.21 -11.06 -38.15
N ILE A 188 10.34 -10.06 -37.98
CA ILE A 188 9.98 -9.47 -36.69
C ILE A 188 8.48 -9.51 -36.46
N PRO A 189 7.87 -10.72 -36.41
CA PRO A 189 6.42 -10.86 -36.28
C PRO A 189 5.89 -10.17 -35.03
N VAL A 190 4.65 -9.70 -35.14
CA VAL A 190 3.91 -9.19 -33.99
C VAL A 190 3.69 -10.32 -32.98
N ARG A 191 4.09 -10.12 -31.73
CA ARG A 191 3.87 -11.06 -30.63
C ARG A 191 3.07 -10.39 -29.52
N SER A 192 2.15 -11.15 -28.95
CA SER A 192 1.41 -10.76 -27.74
C SER A 192 2.05 -11.38 -26.50
N LYS A 193 2.20 -10.59 -25.44
CA LYS A 193 2.60 -11.06 -24.12
C LYS A 193 1.64 -10.54 -23.07
N THR A 194 1.08 -11.46 -22.29
CA THR A 194 0.24 -11.12 -21.14
C THR A 194 1.14 -10.88 -19.94
N ILE A 195 1.03 -9.70 -19.34
CA ILE A 195 1.76 -9.34 -18.12
C ILE A 195 0.77 -9.32 -16.95
N HIS A 196 1.21 -9.90 -15.83
CA HIS A 196 0.47 -10.01 -14.57
C HIS A 196 0.80 -8.87 -13.61
#